data_AF-A0A7X6P405-F1
#
_entry.id   AF-A0A7X6P405-F1
#
_cell.length_a   1.000
_cell.length_b   1.000
_cell.length_c   1.000
_cell.angle_alpha   90.00
_cell.angle_beta   90.00
_cell.angle_gamma   90.00
#
_symmetry.space_group_name_H-M   'P 1'
#
loop_
_entity.id
_entity.type
_entity.pdbx_description
1 polymer ?
#
loop_
_entity_poly.entity_id
_entity_poly.type
_entity_poly.pdbx_seq_one_letter_code
_entity_poly.pdbx_strand_id
1 'polypeptide(L)'
;ACPDQLGPSLGRELDTTRYELLAYPILDNPKFVDWVDYAERNAGLDPEAIAQQVLERAGDRPIFVAFGDSFLTFKGQCERVVGYLATQRPTEQVIAAEPEAFYEPITLVMAGVPTA
;
A
#
# COMPACT_ATOMS: atom_id res chain seq x y z
N ALA A 1 0.58 2.51 -2.07
CA ALA A 1 0.60 1.43 -3.09
C ALA A 1 1.33 0.23 -2.50
N CYS A 2 0.69 -0.94 -2.44
CA CYS A 2 1.31 -2.17 -1.93
C CYS A 2 1.06 -3.35 -2.89
N PRO A 3 2.09 -3.84 -3.60
CA PRO A 3 3.50 -3.41 -3.55
C PRO A 3 3.77 -2.13 -4.35
N ASP A 4 5.02 -1.66 -4.32
CA ASP A 4 5.57 -0.58 -5.14
C ASP A 4 5.33 -0.75 -6.65
N GLN A 5 5.13 -1.99 -7.13
CA GLN A 5 4.75 -2.28 -8.52
C GLN A 5 3.47 -1.58 -8.97
N LEU A 6 2.54 -1.31 -8.03
CA LEU A 6 1.30 -0.57 -8.33
C LEU A 6 1.54 0.94 -8.43
N GLY A 7 2.66 1.40 -7.86
CA GLY A 7 3.02 2.80 -7.70
C GLY A 7 3.05 3.62 -9.00
N PRO A 8 3.74 3.19 -10.07
CA PRO A 8 3.84 3.97 -11.30
C PRO A 8 2.50 4.28 -11.96
N SER A 9 1.54 3.35 -11.90
CA SER A 9 0.19 3.57 -12.47
C SER A 9 -0.59 4.59 -11.64
N LEU A 10 -0.62 4.43 -10.32
CA LEU A 10 -1.28 5.36 -9.40
C LEU A 10 -0.68 6.77 -9.48
N GLY A 11 0.64 6.88 -9.61
CA GLY A 11 1.32 8.18 -9.71
C GLY A 11 1.06 8.95 -11.00
N ARG A 12 0.54 8.30 -12.05
CA ARG A 12 0.11 8.96 -13.29
C ARG A 12 -1.31 9.51 -13.19
N GLU A 13 -2.18 8.83 -12.46
CA GLU A 13 -3.60 9.18 -12.35
C GLU A 13 -3.91 10.11 -11.18
N LEU A 14 -3.13 10.05 -10.10
CA LEU A 14 -3.37 10.83 -8.89
C LEU A 14 -2.80 12.26 -9.00
N ASP A 15 -3.57 13.22 -8.50
CA ASP A 15 -3.10 14.59 -8.27
C ASP A 15 -2.15 14.63 -7.07
N THR A 16 -0.84 14.63 -7.35
CA THR A 16 0.21 14.64 -6.34
C THR A 16 0.32 15.97 -5.57
N THR A 17 -0.47 16.99 -5.92
CA THR A 17 -0.60 18.20 -5.10
C THR A 17 -1.60 18.04 -3.96
N ARG A 18 -2.52 17.07 -4.08
CA ARG A 18 -3.54 16.74 -3.07
C ARG A 18 -3.21 15.49 -2.28
N TYR A 19 -2.59 14.50 -2.93
CA TYR A 19 -2.29 13.21 -2.34
C TYR A 19 -0.80 13.00 -2.22
N GLU A 20 -0.38 12.57 -1.03
CA GLU A 20 0.94 12.01 -0.82
C GLU A 20 0.91 10.53 -1.19
N LEU A 21 1.65 10.15 -2.22
CA LEU A 21 1.68 8.77 -2.70
C LEU A 21 2.97 8.09 -2.27
N LEU A 22 2.83 6.98 -1.53
CA LEU A 22 3.93 6.17 -1.02
C LEU A 22 3.91 4.77 -1.65
N ALA A 23 5.09 4.26 -2.02
CA ALA A 23 5.28 2.90 -2.50
C ALA A 23 5.88 2.00 -1.40
N TYR A 24 5.17 0.94 -1.02
CA TYR A 24 5.69 -0.09 -0.12
C TYR A 24 6.79 -0.91 -0.82
N PRO A 25 7.94 -1.17 -0.21
CA PRO A 25 8.24 -1.00 1.23
C PRO A 25 9.04 0.25 1.59
N ILE A 26 9.64 0.93 0.61
CA ILE A 26 10.59 2.03 0.85
C ILE A 26 9.88 3.31 1.35
N LEU A 27 8.57 3.43 1.10
CA LEU A 27 7.74 4.59 1.43
C LEU A 27 8.24 5.90 0.80
N ASP A 28 8.77 5.80 -0.42
CA ASP A 28 9.24 6.93 -1.21
C ASP A 28 8.47 7.03 -2.54
N ASN A 29 8.91 7.95 -3.39
CA ASN A 29 8.32 8.26 -4.68
C ASN A 29 8.15 7.00 -5.54
N PRO A 30 6.92 6.67 -5.94
CA PRO A 30 6.58 5.45 -6.66
C PRO A 30 6.85 5.51 -8.17
N LYS A 31 7.52 6.55 -8.67
CA LYS A 31 7.67 6.79 -10.11
C LYS A 31 8.36 5.64 -10.85
N PHE A 32 9.31 4.97 -10.20
CA PHE A 32 10.06 3.85 -10.75
C PHE A 32 10.13 2.70 -9.75
N VAL A 33 10.11 1.48 -10.28
CA VAL A 33 10.45 0.28 -9.51
C VAL A 33 11.89 -0.05 -9.81
N ASP A 34 12.71 -0.13 -8.76
CA ASP A 34 14.08 -0.60 -8.86
C ASP A 34 14.11 -2.13 -8.72
N TRP A 35 14.60 -2.80 -9.76
CA TRP A 35 14.58 -4.25 -9.90
C TRP A 35 15.91 -4.92 -9.58
N VAL A 36 16.99 -4.16 -9.36
CA VAL A 36 18.37 -4.68 -9.35
C VAL A 36 18.57 -5.79 -8.31
N ASP A 37 18.03 -5.61 -7.10
CA ASP A 37 18.14 -6.52 -5.95
C ASP A 37 16.77 -6.88 -5.36
N TYR A 38 15.71 -6.75 -6.17
CA TYR A 38 14.33 -6.65 -5.70
C TYR A 38 13.87 -7.78 -4.77
N ALA A 39 14.15 -9.03 -5.14
CA ALA A 39 13.73 -10.17 -4.34
C ALA A 39 14.46 -10.23 -2.99
N GLU A 40 15.76 -9.88 -2.98
CA GLU A 40 16.58 -9.85 -1.78
C GLU A 40 16.16 -8.70 -0.86
N ARG A 41 16.01 -7.49 -1.41
CA ARG A 41 15.58 -6.30 -0.67
C ARG A 41 14.22 -6.48 0.00
N ASN A 42 13.31 -7.20 -0.66
CA ASN A 42 11.96 -7.42 -0.16
C ASN A 42 11.86 -8.64 0.77
N ALA A 43 12.91 -9.46 0.85
CA ALA A 43 12.97 -10.60 1.75
C ALA A 43 13.23 -10.14 3.19
N GLY A 44 12.46 -10.68 4.14
CA GLY A 44 12.69 -10.43 5.57
C GLY A 44 12.28 -9.04 6.06
N LEU A 45 11.56 -8.25 5.25
CA LEU A 45 10.92 -7.02 5.70
C LEU A 45 9.89 -7.31 6.79
N ASP A 46 9.70 -6.34 7.68
CA ASP A 46 8.63 -6.35 8.69
C ASP A 46 7.47 -5.44 8.23
N PRO A 47 6.36 -6.01 7.73
CA PRO A 47 5.24 -5.22 7.22
C PRO A 47 4.57 -4.39 8.32
N GLU A 48 4.59 -4.84 9.57
CA GLU A 48 3.93 -4.15 10.69
C GLU A 48 4.75 -2.92 11.11
N ALA A 49 6.07 -3.05 11.18
CA ALA A 49 6.96 -1.91 11.42
C ALA A 49 6.87 -0.85 10.30
N ILE A 50 6.67 -1.27 9.04
CA ILE A 50 6.47 -0.34 7.93
C ILE A 50 5.08 0.30 8.00
N ALA A 51 4.03 -0.47 8.34
CA ALA A 51 2.69 0.07 8.54
C ALA A 51 2.63 1.11 9.67
N GLN A 52 3.40 0.90 10.74
CA GLN A 52 3.58 1.87 11.81
C GLN A 52 4.18 3.20 11.30
N GLN A 53 5.20 3.15 10.44
CA GLN A 53 5.76 4.37 9.82
C GLN A 53 4.72 5.10 8.95
N VAL A 54 3.85 4.36 8.25
CA VAL A 54 2.75 4.97 7.47
C VAL A 54 1.76 5.68 8.39
N LEU A 55 1.40 5.09 9.53
CA LEU A 55 0.51 5.73 10.51
C LEU A 55 1.09 7.03 11.07
N GLU A 56 2.36 7.00 11.45
CA GLU A 56 3.08 8.17 11.97
C GLU A 56 3.15 9.29 10.93
N ARG A 57 3.47 8.95 9.68
CA ARG A 57 3.52 9.91 8.58
C ARG A 57 2.15 10.47 8.22
N ALA A 58 1.10 9.65 8.30
CA ALA A 58 -0.27 10.09 8.01
C ALA A 58 -0.77 11.10 9.05
N GLY A 59 -0.41 10.92 10.33
CA GLY A 59 -1.00 11.70 11.42
C GLY A 59 -2.52 11.58 11.40
N ASP A 60 -3.25 12.70 11.46
CA ASP A 60 -4.71 12.73 11.44
C ASP A 60 -5.33 12.63 10.03
N ARG A 61 -4.53 12.31 9.00
CA ARG A 61 -5.04 12.09 7.64
C ARG A 61 -5.49 10.64 7.45
N PRO A 62 -6.55 10.38 6.66
CA PRO A 62 -6.89 9.02 6.25
C PRO A 62 -5.79 8.41 5.38
N ILE A 63 -5.67 7.09 5.42
CA ILE A 63 -4.71 6.31 4.64
C ILE A 63 -5.50 5.48 3.63
N PHE A 64 -5.13 5.56 2.37
CA PHE A 64 -5.67 4.71 1.31
C PHE A 64 -4.61 3.71 0.87
N VAL A 65 -4.96 2.43 0.93
CA VAL A 65 -4.09 1.33 0.53
C VAL A 65 -4.71 0.64 -0.69
N ALA A 66 -4.16 0.95 -1.86
CA ALA A 66 -4.35 0.13 -3.04
C ALA A 66 -3.39 -1.07 -2.95
N PHE A 67 -3.94 -2.28 -2.86
CA PHE A 67 -3.13 -3.48 -2.69
C PHE A 67 -3.61 -4.74 -3.42
N GLY A 68 -2.67 -5.63 -3.68
CA GLY A 68 -2.89 -7.01 -4.09
C GLY A 68 -1.73 -7.90 -3.64
N ASP A 69 -2.01 -9.17 -3.34
CA ASP A 69 -1.02 -10.10 -2.76
C ASP A 69 -0.56 -11.23 -3.71
N SER A 70 -0.99 -11.17 -4.97
CA SER A 70 -0.55 -12.12 -6.01
C SER A 70 0.92 -11.92 -6.45
N PHE A 71 1.62 -10.91 -5.93
CA PHE A 71 2.99 -10.56 -6.33
C PHE A 71 4.03 -11.45 -5.64
N LEU A 72 4.90 -12.07 -6.46
CA LEU A 72 5.78 -13.16 -6.02
C LEU A 72 6.74 -12.80 -4.87
N THR A 73 7.25 -11.57 -4.83
CA THR A 73 8.24 -11.11 -3.85
C THR A 73 7.64 -10.58 -2.56
N PHE A 74 6.32 -10.38 -2.50
CA PHE A 74 5.65 -9.75 -1.36
C PHE A 74 4.58 -10.60 -0.69
N LYS A 75 4.19 -11.75 -1.28
CA LYS A 75 3.16 -12.68 -0.80
C LYS A 75 2.76 -12.52 0.68
N GLY A 76 1.60 -11.89 0.91
CA GLY A 76 0.97 -11.73 2.22
C GLY A 76 1.49 -10.53 3.04
N GLN A 77 2.52 -9.84 2.60
CA GLN A 77 3.01 -8.63 3.27
C GLN A 77 1.99 -7.51 3.18
N CYS A 78 1.28 -7.36 2.06
CA CYS A 78 0.31 -6.28 1.89
C CYS A 78 -0.96 -6.50 2.71
N GLU A 79 -1.47 -7.73 2.79
CA GLU A 79 -2.51 -8.12 3.75
C GLU A 79 -2.09 -7.84 5.19
N ARG A 80 -0.83 -8.10 5.57
CA ARG A 80 -0.31 -7.79 6.91
C ARG A 80 -0.27 -6.28 7.19
N VAL A 81 0.13 -5.46 6.21
CA VAL A 81 0.04 -3.99 6.33
C VAL A 81 -1.41 -3.57 6.59
N VAL A 82 -2.36 -4.03 5.77
CA VAL A 82 -3.78 -3.68 5.91
C VAL A 82 -4.34 -4.18 7.25
N GLY A 83 -4.01 -5.41 7.65
CA GLY A 83 -4.41 -6.00 8.92
C GLY A 83 -3.91 -5.20 10.11
N TYR A 84 -2.64 -4.79 10.10
CA TYR A 84 -2.08 -3.93 11.15
C TYR A 84 -2.80 -2.58 11.22
N LEU A 85 -3.02 -1.91 10.08
CA LEU A 85 -3.78 -0.65 10.04
C LEU A 85 -5.18 -0.81 10.63
N ALA A 86 -5.86 -1.92 10.37
CA ALA A 86 -7.18 -2.22 10.91
C ALA A 86 -7.21 -2.40 12.44
N THR A 87 -6.08 -2.76 13.06
CA THR A 87 -5.98 -2.79 14.53
C THR A 87 -5.85 -1.39 15.15
N GLN A 88 -5.40 -0.42 14.36
CA GLN A 88 -5.09 0.93 14.83
C GLN A 88 -6.17 1.96 14.48
N ARG A 89 -6.91 1.74 13.38
CA ARG A 89 -7.92 2.67 12.87
C ARG A 89 -9.14 1.94 12.31
N PRO A 90 -10.32 2.57 12.29
CA PRO A 90 -11.47 2.04 11.55
C PRO A 90 -11.11 1.87 10.08
N THR A 91 -11.38 0.69 9.51
CA THR A 91 -11.09 0.39 8.11
C THR A 91 -12.34 0.04 7.32
N GLU A 92 -12.37 0.47 6.07
CA GLU A 92 -13.42 0.19 5.11
C GLU A 92 -12.81 -0.25 3.78
N GLN A 93 -13.36 -1.31 3.17
CA GLN A 93 -13.04 -1.66 1.80
C GLN A 93 -13.86 -0.77 0.85
N VAL A 94 -13.18 0.12 0.14
CA VAL A 94 -13.80 1.08 -0.77
C VAL A 94 -14.04 0.46 -2.15
N ILE A 95 -13.09 -0.35 -2.62
CA ILE A 95 -13.17 -1.04 -3.92
C ILE A 95 -12.74 -2.50 -3.72
N ALA A 96 -13.56 -3.43 -4.20
CA ALA A 96 -13.21 -4.85 -4.26
C ALA A 96 -12.43 -5.15 -5.55
N ALA A 97 -11.48 -6.09 -5.48
CA ALA A 97 -10.86 -6.63 -6.69
C ALA A 97 -11.87 -7.43 -7.53
N GLU A 98 -11.91 -7.18 -8.85
CA GLU A 98 -12.80 -7.87 -9.80
C GLU A 98 -11.99 -8.64 -10.87
N PRO A 99 -11.57 -9.89 -10.60
CA PRO A 99 -10.67 -10.65 -11.47
C PRO A 99 -11.26 -11.05 -12.83
N GLU A 100 -12.58 -11.10 -12.95
CA GLU A 100 -13.26 -11.39 -14.22
C GLU A 100 -13.34 -10.15 -15.11
N ALA A 101 -13.24 -8.95 -14.54
CA ALA A 101 -13.38 -7.68 -15.24
C ALA A 101 -12.02 -7.03 -15.57
N PHE A 102 -11.01 -7.24 -14.72
CA PHE A 102 -9.72 -6.57 -14.84
C PHE A 102 -8.54 -7.54 -14.72
N TYR A 103 -7.54 -7.34 -15.58
CA TYR A 103 -6.22 -7.97 -15.44
C TYR A 103 -5.49 -7.34 -14.24
N GLU A 104 -4.90 -8.18 -13.38
CA GLU A 104 -4.25 -7.77 -12.12
C GLU A 104 -5.16 -6.86 -11.25
N PRO A 105 -6.33 -7.37 -10.83
CA PRO A 105 -7.30 -6.58 -10.08
C PRO A 105 -6.76 -6.22 -8.69
N ILE A 106 -7.00 -4.98 -8.26
CA ILE A 106 -6.47 -4.44 -7.00
C ILE A 106 -7.63 -4.03 -6.09
N THR A 107 -7.46 -4.26 -4.79
CA THR A 107 -8.40 -3.83 -3.76
C THR A 107 -8.00 -2.44 -3.25
N LEU A 108 -8.99 -1.59 -2.94
CA LEU A 108 -8.76 -0.33 -2.23
C LEU A 108 -9.37 -0.40 -0.83
N VAL A 109 -8.53 -0.23 0.18
CA VAL A 109 -8.96 -0.08 1.59
C VAL A 109 -8.64 1.32 2.07
N MET A 110 -9.55 1.91 2.82
CA MET A 110 -9.35 3.14 3.57
C MET A 110 -9.20 2.80 5.05
N ALA A 111 -8.11 3.24 5.67
CA ALA A 111 -8.02 3.39 7.12
C ALA A 111 -8.31 4.85 7.47
N GLY A 112 -9.31 5.07 8.33
CA GLY A 112 -9.82 6.40 8.67
C GLY A 112 -8.82 7.24 9.48
N VAL A 113 -9.35 8.25 10.17
CA VAL A 113 -8.58 9.03 11.15
C VAL A 113 -8.55 8.30 12.50
N PRO A 114 -7.56 8.58 13.37
CA PRO A 114 -7.56 8.01 14.71
C PRO A 114 -8.87 8.31 15.45
N THR A 115 -9.44 7.30 16.11
CA THR A 115 -10.54 7.54 17.06
C THR A 115 -9.97 8.13 18.34
N ALA A 116 -10.46 9.30 18.75
CA ALA A 116 -10.07 9.99 19.97
C ALA A 116 -10.36 9.17 21.24
#